data_AF-A0A6C0BAF3-F1
#
_entry.id   AF-A0A6C0BAF3-F1
#
_cell.length_a   1.000
_cell.length_b   1.000
_cell.length_c   1.000
_cell.angle_alpha   90.00
_cell.angle_beta   90.00
_cell.angle_gamma   90.00
#
_symmetry.space_group_name_H-M   'P 1'
#
loop_
_entity.id
_entity.type
_entity.pdbx_description
1 polymer ?
#
loop_
_entity_poly.entity_id
_entity_poly.type
_entity_poly.pdbx_seq_one_letter_code
_entity_poly.pdbx_strand_id
1 'polypeptide(L)'
;MTDTTSILDLPTDPTGGGSINGNVSFTATETHNQENTNTNMGGSVALDQTTINQIVTGLQQASVSGLTQLQSRDISQNSSSITQDPEVQPNYIPPAAKKEDYIQNYEDNDVIIQNYKKQTSIHNALDETYDEIQMPLLVVILYFIFQMPIVKRYVYKYGPALFTKDGNANIYGLIFMSITFGIIYYILSKTIKHFT
;
A
#
# COMPACT_ATOMS: atom_id res chain seq x y z
N MET A 1 -21.21 -2.47 -7.26
CA MET A 1 -20.51 -3.72 -6.92
C MET A 1 -19.53 -4.09 -8.03
N THR A 2 -18.28 -3.64 -7.95
CA THR A 2 -17.13 -4.27 -8.63
C THR A 2 -15.82 -3.67 -8.12
N ASP A 3 -15.52 -3.88 -6.83
CA ASP A 3 -14.17 -3.68 -6.31
C ASP A 3 -13.38 -4.97 -6.58
N THR A 4 -12.85 -5.09 -7.80
CA THR A 4 -11.96 -6.18 -8.17
C THR A 4 -10.55 -5.82 -7.70
N THR A 5 -10.08 -6.47 -6.64
CA THR A 5 -8.68 -6.40 -6.22
C THR A 5 -7.81 -7.03 -7.30
N SER A 6 -7.07 -6.20 -8.03
CA SER A 6 -6.16 -6.66 -9.09
C SER A 6 -4.93 -7.29 -8.44
N ILE A 7 -4.55 -8.50 -8.86
CA ILE A 7 -3.33 -9.20 -8.39
C ILE A 7 -2.04 -8.40 -8.65
N LEU A 8 -2.11 -7.37 -9.51
CA LEU A 8 -0.98 -6.48 -9.80
C LEU A 8 -0.75 -5.39 -8.73
N ASP A 9 -1.65 -5.22 -7.76
CA ASP A 9 -1.51 -4.24 -6.66
C ASP A 9 -0.84 -4.83 -5.40
N LEU A 10 -0.36 -6.08 -5.45
CA LEU A 10 0.41 -6.63 -4.34
C LEU A 10 1.86 -6.13 -4.36
N PRO A 11 2.44 -5.76 -3.20
CA PRO A 11 3.86 -5.45 -3.09
C PRO A 11 4.68 -6.68 -3.48
N THR A 12 5.54 -6.55 -4.49
CA THR A 12 6.45 -7.62 -4.90
C THR A 12 7.59 -7.75 -3.90
N ASP A 13 7.78 -8.97 -3.39
CA ASP A 13 8.86 -9.36 -2.47
C ASP A 13 10.25 -9.00 -3.07
N PRO A 14 11.11 -8.27 -2.33
CA PRO A 14 12.45 -7.89 -2.80
C PRO A 14 13.43 -9.07 -3.00
N THR A 15 13.06 -10.30 -2.64
CA THR A 15 13.96 -11.46 -2.78
C THR A 15 14.04 -12.04 -4.21
N GLY A 16 13.15 -11.62 -5.12
CA GLY A 16 13.17 -12.03 -6.53
C GLY A 16 13.50 -10.86 -7.46
N GLY A 17 14.76 -10.72 -7.84
CA GLY A 17 15.31 -9.60 -8.63
C GLY A 17 14.54 -9.27 -9.92
N GLY A 18 13.56 -8.38 -9.81
CA GLY A 18 12.79 -7.82 -10.91
C GLY A 18 12.46 -6.34 -10.64
N SER A 19 13.45 -5.46 -10.77
CA SER A 19 13.23 -4.01 -10.74
C SER A 19 12.72 -3.55 -12.10
N ILE A 20 11.40 -3.45 -12.25
CA ILE A 20 10.78 -2.68 -13.33
C ILE A 20 10.32 -1.36 -12.70
N ASN A 21 11.24 -0.38 -12.60
CA ASN A 21 11.10 1.06 -12.25
C ASN A 21 12.03 1.61 -11.14
N GLY A 22 13.09 0.91 -10.73
CA GLY A 22 14.12 1.49 -9.86
C GLY A 22 15.26 2.18 -10.63
N ASN A 23 15.40 3.50 -10.49
CA ASN A 23 16.48 4.34 -11.04
C ASN A 23 17.85 4.15 -10.33
N VAL A 24 18.22 2.92 -9.99
CA VAL A 24 19.46 2.62 -9.25
C VAL A 24 20.46 1.94 -10.18
N SER A 25 21.41 2.73 -10.69
CA SER A 25 22.57 2.26 -11.44
C SER A 25 23.67 1.86 -10.45
N PHE A 26 24.01 0.57 -10.38
CA PHE A 26 25.26 0.13 -9.76
C PHE A 26 26.35 0.11 -10.84
N THR A 27 27.33 1.01 -10.72
CA THR A 27 28.57 0.99 -11.52
C THR A 27 29.67 0.39 -10.67
N ALA A 28 30.19 -0.78 -11.06
CA ALA A 28 31.40 -1.35 -10.47
C ALA A 28 32.62 -0.81 -11.21
N THR A 29 33.45 0.00 -10.53
CA THR A 29 34.77 0.41 -11.03
C THR A 29 35.81 -0.52 -10.44
N GLU A 30 36.25 -1.52 -11.20
CA GLU A 30 37.46 -2.28 -10.85
C GLU A 30 38.70 -1.43 -11.11
N THR A 31 39.44 -1.12 -10.05
CA THR A 31 40.77 -0.50 -10.15
C THR A 31 41.79 -1.62 -10.30
N HIS A 32 42.25 -1.84 -11.53
CA HIS A 32 43.35 -2.77 -11.81
C HIS A 32 44.68 -2.10 -11.45
N ASN A 33 45.14 -2.27 -10.21
CA ASN A 33 46.52 -1.95 -9.84
C ASN A 33 47.43 -3.11 -10.27
N GLN A 34 48.09 -2.91 -11.41
CA GLN A 34 49.29 -3.64 -11.79
C GLN A 34 50.45 -3.18 -10.92
N GLU A 35 50.90 -4.02 -10.00
CA GLU A 35 52.25 -3.94 -9.45
C GLU A 35 52.98 -5.28 -9.61
N ASN A 36 53.52 -5.43 -10.82
CA ASN A 36 54.93 -5.64 -11.11
C ASN A 36 55.74 -6.51 -10.10
N THR A 37 55.64 -7.83 -10.27
CA THR A 37 56.67 -8.77 -9.81
C THR A 37 57.88 -8.71 -10.76
N ASN A 38 58.80 -7.77 -10.51
CA ASN A 38 60.11 -7.76 -11.14
C ASN A 38 61.11 -8.55 -10.28
N THR A 39 61.11 -9.88 -10.44
CA THR A 39 62.25 -10.71 -10.07
C THR A 39 63.25 -10.74 -11.22
N ASN A 40 64.29 -9.91 -11.14
CA ASN A 40 65.55 -10.18 -11.83
C ASN A 40 66.73 -9.53 -11.09
N MET A 41 67.07 -10.05 -9.90
CA MET A 41 68.46 -10.04 -9.44
C MET A 41 69.01 -11.45 -9.63
N GLY A 42 69.60 -11.67 -10.80
CA GLY A 42 70.67 -12.65 -10.97
C GLY A 42 71.85 -12.25 -10.10
N GLY A 43 71.80 -12.65 -8.83
CA GLY A 43 72.87 -12.62 -7.86
C GLY A 43 72.83 -13.94 -7.11
N SER A 44 73.60 -14.90 -7.60
CA SER A 44 73.87 -16.18 -6.96
C SER A 44 74.32 -15.98 -5.50
N VAL A 45 73.40 -16.07 -4.54
CA VAL A 45 73.75 -16.48 -3.18
C VAL A 45 73.65 -18.00 -3.17
N ALA A 46 74.75 -18.67 -3.51
CA ALA A 46 74.89 -20.08 -3.22
C ALA A 46 74.84 -20.22 -1.68
N LEU A 47 73.71 -20.66 -1.13
CA LEU A 47 73.66 -21.13 0.25
C LEU A 47 74.51 -22.39 0.30
N ASP A 48 75.76 -22.26 0.75
CA ASP A 48 76.62 -23.40 0.98
C ASP A 48 75.94 -24.33 2.02
N GLN A 49 76.08 -25.64 1.83
CA GLN A 49 75.48 -26.68 2.67
C GLN A 49 75.87 -26.51 4.15
N THR A 50 77.04 -25.91 4.39
CA THR A 50 77.56 -25.55 5.72
C THR A 50 76.72 -24.46 6.41
N THR A 51 76.26 -23.46 5.65
CA THR A 51 75.42 -22.36 6.15
C THR A 51 74.01 -22.84 6.49
N ILE A 52 73.44 -23.76 5.71
CA ILE A 52 72.13 -24.37 6.00
C ILE A 52 72.18 -25.16 7.31
N ASN A 53 73.22 -25.97 7.52
CA ASN A 53 73.37 -26.72 8.77
C ASN A 53 73.53 -25.78 9.98
N GLN A 54 74.27 -24.68 9.84
CA GLN A 54 74.42 -23.68 10.90
C GLN A 54 73.09 -22.97 11.24
N ILE A 55 72.25 -22.67 10.24
CA ILE A 55 70.93 -22.07 10.47
C ILE A 55 69.99 -23.07 11.16
N VAL A 56 70.00 -24.34 10.78
CA VAL A 56 69.16 -25.38 11.40
C VAL A 56 69.57 -25.64 12.84
N THR A 57 70.88 -25.71 13.13
CA THR A 57 71.36 -25.84 14.51
C THR A 57 71.05 -24.57 15.32
N GLY A 58 71.16 -23.39 14.70
CA GLY A 58 70.76 -22.12 15.31
C GLY A 58 69.28 -22.07 15.67
N LEU A 59 68.39 -22.54 14.78
CA LEU A 59 66.94 -22.60 15.02
C LEU A 59 66.57 -23.65 16.06
N GLN A 60 67.19 -24.83 16.04
CA GLN A 60 66.96 -25.83 17.10
C GLN A 60 67.40 -25.28 18.46
N GLN A 61 68.59 -24.70 18.56
CA GLN A 61 69.07 -24.10 19.81
C GLN A 61 68.17 -22.93 20.27
N ALA A 62 67.71 -22.08 19.34
CA ALA A 62 66.79 -20.99 19.62
C ALA A 62 65.40 -21.50 20.06
N SER A 63 64.95 -22.63 19.52
CA SER A 63 63.68 -23.26 19.90
C SER A 63 63.74 -23.89 21.30
N VAL A 64 64.86 -24.56 21.64
CA VAL A 64 65.02 -25.22 22.96
C VAL A 64 65.22 -24.19 24.07
N SER A 65 65.85 -23.05 23.76
CA SER A 65 66.02 -21.93 24.69
C SER A 65 64.78 -21.01 24.77
N GLY A 66 63.70 -21.32 24.04
CA GLY A 66 62.46 -20.54 24.06
C GLY A 66 62.56 -19.16 23.40
N LEU A 67 63.68 -18.85 22.72
CA LEU A 67 63.91 -17.57 22.05
C LEU A 67 62.99 -17.35 20.83
N THR A 68 62.45 -18.43 20.25
CA THR A 68 61.46 -18.33 19.16
C THR A 68 60.03 -18.14 19.66
N GLN A 69 59.79 -18.23 20.98
CA GLN A 69 58.47 -18.01 21.54
C GLN A 69 58.29 -16.51 21.79
N LEU A 70 57.33 -15.91 21.08
CA LEU A 70 57.02 -14.49 21.24
C LEU A 70 56.61 -14.24 22.69
N GLN A 71 57.25 -13.27 23.34
CA GLN A 71 56.93 -12.91 24.72
C GLN A 71 55.50 -12.38 24.79
N SER A 72 54.67 -13.04 25.59
CA SER A 72 53.29 -12.65 25.94
C SER A 72 53.26 -11.44 26.88
N ARG A 73 54.18 -10.48 26.70
CA ARG A 73 54.40 -9.38 27.64
C ARG A 73 53.23 -8.41 27.68
N ASP A 74 52.51 -8.27 26.57
CA ASP A 74 51.43 -7.30 26.40
C ASP A 74 50.07 -7.96 26.06
N ILE A 75 49.86 -9.25 26.40
CA ILE A 75 48.54 -9.88 26.32
C ILE A 75 47.89 -9.95 27.70
N SER A 76 46.71 -9.34 27.82
CA SER A 76 45.88 -9.50 29.02
C SER A 76 45.46 -10.96 29.13
N GLN A 77 45.96 -11.66 30.15
CA GLN A 77 45.53 -13.02 30.49
C GLN A 77 44.20 -13.04 31.26
N ASN A 78 43.64 -11.87 31.56
CA ASN A 78 42.43 -11.78 32.33
C ASN A 78 41.20 -12.03 31.44
N SER A 79 40.68 -13.26 31.48
CA SER A 79 39.44 -13.64 30.81
C SER A 79 38.19 -13.36 31.66
N SER A 80 38.31 -12.70 32.83
CA SER A 80 37.19 -12.54 33.77
C SER A 80 35.98 -11.87 33.13
N SER A 81 36.20 -10.88 32.25
CA SER A 81 35.14 -10.18 31.54
C SER A 81 34.36 -11.07 30.57
N ILE A 82 35.03 -12.06 29.96
CA ILE A 82 34.40 -13.01 29.02
C ILE A 82 33.71 -14.14 29.78
N THR A 83 34.29 -14.61 30.89
CA THR A 83 33.71 -15.71 31.67
C THR A 83 32.51 -15.30 32.54
N GLN A 84 32.36 -14.00 32.81
CA GLN A 84 31.25 -13.46 33.61
C GLN A 84 30.12 -12.88 32.76
N ASP A 85 30.29 -12.86 31.44
CA ASP A 85 29.27 -12.37 30.53
C ASP A 85 28.07 -13.33 30.53
N PRO A 86 26.88 -12.86 30.93
CA PRO A 86 25.66 -13.65 30.82
C PRO A 86 25.40 -14.13 29.40
N GLU A 87 25.81 -13.37 28.37
CA GLU A 87 25.61 -13.68 26.94
C GLU A 87 26.43 -14.89 26.46
N VAL A 88 27.48 -15.28 27.19
CA VAL A 88 28.35 -16.42 26.86
C VAL A 88 27.78 -17.75 27.37
N GLN A 89 26.70 -17.72 28.17
CA GLN A 89 26.08 -18.94 28.67
C GLN A 89 25.32 -19.67 27.54
N PRO A 90 25.46 -21.02 27.41
CA PRO A 90 24.78 -21.80 26.37
C PRO A 90 23.25 -21.69 26.34
N ASN A 91 22.63 -21.20 27.42
CA ASN A 91 21.19 -21.00 27.53
C ASN A 91 20.81 -19.54 27.83
N TYR A 92 21.63 -18.59 27.40
CA TYR A 92 21.30 -17.18 27.53
C TYR A 92 20.16 -16.80 26.59
N ILE A 93 19.10 -16.22 27.15
CA ILE A 93 17.98 -15.66 26.41
C ILE A 93 18.05 -14.14 26.61
N PRO A 94 18.35 -13.35 25.57
CA PRO A 94 18.39 -11.91 25.68
C PRO A 94 17.06 -11.36 26.22
N PRO A 95 17.07 -10.44 27.20
CA PRO A 95 15.85 -9.77 27.62
C PRO A 95 15.29 -8.99 26.44
N ALA A 96 14.06 -9.32 26.02
CA ALA A 96 13.38 -8.58 24.98
C ALA A 96 13.25 -7.11 25.42
N ALA A 97 13.90 -6.18 24.72
CA ALA A 97 13.89 -4.75 25.03
C ALA A 97 12.46 -4.17 25.09
N LYS A 98 11.52 -4.80 24.38
CA LYS A 98 10.09 -4.66 24.53
C LYS A 98 9.42 -6.00 24.24
N LYS A 99 8.50 -6.45 25.09
CA LYS A 99 7.51 -7.46 24.71
C LYS A 99 6.50 -6.78 23.79
N GLU A 100 6.84 -6.65 22.51
CA GLU A 100 5.85 -6.34 21.49
C GLU A 100 4.95 -7.58 21.34
N ASP A 101 3.70 -7.49 21.79
CA ASP A 101 2.74 -8.56 21.62
C ASP A 101 2.25 -8.55 20.16
N TYR A 102 2.88 -9.37 19.32
CA TYR A 102 2.54 -9.51 17.90
C TYR A 102 1.12 -10.07 17.67
N ILE A 103 0.40 -10.48 18.73
CA ILE A 103 -0.91 -11.14 18.68
C ILE A 103 -2.00 -10.26 19.34
N GLN A 104 -1.73 -8.97 19.62
CA GLN A 104 -2.74 -8.05 20.16
C GLN A 104 -3.48 -7.22 19.09
N ASN A 105 -3.05 -7.25 17.83
CA ASN A 105 -3.66 -6.48 16.73
C ASN A 105 -4.52 -7.34 15.79
N TYR A 106 -5.18 -8.36 16.30
CA TYR A 106 -6.40 -8.80 15.62
C TYR A 106 -7.47 -7.80 16.03
N GLU A 107 -7.85 -6.89 15.14
CA GLU A 107 -9.11 -6.18 15.29
C GLU A 107 -10.16 -7.23 15.66
N ASP A 108 -10.74 -7.09 16.84
CA ASP A 108 -11.78 -8.01 17.30
C ASP A 108 -12.84 -8.06 16.19
N ASN A 109 -13.29 -9.26 15.81
CA ASN A 109 -14.22 -9.41 14.68
C ASN A 109 -15.45 -8.51 14.88
N ASP A 110 -15.82 -8.27 16.13
CA ASP A 110 -16.87 -7.35 16.54
C ASP A 110 -16.61 -5.89 16.12
N VAL A 111 -15.37 -5.40 16.21
CA VAL A 111 -14.98 -4.05 15.79
C VAL A 111 -15.08 -3.91 14.27
N ILE A 112 -14.62 -4.92 13.53
CA ILE A 112 -14.73 -4.96 12.05
C ILE A 112 -16.22 -4.93 11.64
N ILE A 113 -17.05 -5.75 12.27
CA ILE A 113 -18.50 -5.80 12.01
C ILE A 113 -19.18 -4.47 12.36
N GLN A 114 -18.79 -3.83 13.47
CA GLN A 114 -19.33 -2.53 13.87
C GLN A 114 -18.95 -1.42 12.88
N ASN A 115 -17.70 -1.39 12.43
CA ASN A 115 -17.22 -0.44 11.42
C ASN A 115 -17.97 -0.64 10.09
N TYR A 116 -18.14 -1.89 9.65
CA TYR A 116 -18.92 -2.22 8.45
C TYR A 116 -20.39 -1.79 8.57
N LYS A 117 -21.04 -2.10 9.71
CA LYS A 117 -22.43 -1.68 9.96
C LYS A 117 -22.59 -0.17 9.98
N LYS A 118 -21.65 0.55 10.59
CA LYS A 118 -21.65 2.02 10.62
C LYS A 118 -21.50 2.60 9.22
N GLN A 119 -20.58 2.09 8.41
CA GLN A 119 -20.39 2.56 7.05
C GLN A 119 -21.61 2.25 6.17
N THR A 120 -22.15 1.04 6.27
CA THR A 120 -23.36 0.62 5.56
C THR A 120 -24.59 1.45 5.97
N SER A 121 -24.73 1.79 7.26
CA SER A 121 -25.86 2.61 7.73
C SER A 121 -25.88 4.02 7.15
N ILE A 122 -24.70 4.62 6.89
CA ILE A 122 -24.62 5.94 6.26
C ILE A 122 -25.04 5.85 4.80
N HIS A 123 -24.57 4.83 4.08
CA HIS A 123 -24.99 4.59 2.69
C HIS A 123 -26.49 4.33 2.59
N ASN A 124 -27.03 3.45 3.45
CA ASN A 124 -28.45 3.13 3.47
C ASN A 124 -29.31 4.35 3.84
N ALA A 125 -28.86 5.20 4.78
CA ALA A 125 -29.60 6.40 5.14
C ALA A 125 -29.66 7.42 3.99
N LEU A 126 -28.59 7.54 3.20
CA LEU A 126 -28.59 8.40 2.01
C LEU A 126 -29.51 7.86 0.91
N ASP A 127 -29.52 6.54 0.72
CA ASP A 127 -30.39 5.85 -0.25
C ASP A 127 -31.87 6.00 0.12
N GLU A 128 -32.21 5.76 1.39
CA GLU A 128 -33.55 5.96 1.94
C GLU A 128 -34.02 7.43 1.80
N THR A 129 -33.13 8.37 2.10
CA THR A 129 -33.42 9.81 1.93
C THR A 129 -33.67 10.18 0.47
N TYR A 130 -32.90 9.59 -0.46
CA TYR A 130 -33.06 9.81 -1.88
C TYR A 130 -34.43 9.29 -2.37
N ASP A 131 -34.80 8.07 -1.97
CA ASP A 131 -36.09 7.47 -2.29
C ASP A 131 -37.27 8.29 -1.76
N GLU A 132 -37.15 8.83 -0.54
CA GLU A 132 -38.19 9.65 0.09
C GLU A 132 -38.35 11.01 -0.61
N ILE A 133 -37.25 11.70 -0.93
CA ILE A 133 -37.27 13.06 -1.51
C ILE A 133 -37.58 13.05 -3.01
N GLN A 134 -37.24 11.97 -3.73
CA GLN A 134 -37.40 11.90 -5.17
C GLN A 134 -38.86 12.13 -5.61
N MET A 135 -39.82 11.51 -4.91
CA MET A 135 -41.24 11.61 -5.25
C MET A 135 -41.81 13.04 -5.09
N PRO A 136 -41.64 13.73 -3.94
CA PRO A 136 -42.09 15.12 -3.80
C PRO A 136 -41.32 16.07 -4.74
N LEU A 137 -40.02 15.87 -4.94
CA LEU A 137 -39.23 16.66 -5.90
C LEU A 137 -39.82 16.54 -7.32
N LEU A 138 -40.16 15.32 -7.73
CA LEU A 138 -40.74 15.06 -9.04
C LEU A 138 -42.09 15.78 -9.22
N VAL A 139 -42.96 15.74 -8.21
CA VAL A 139 -44.26 16.43 -8.28
C VAL A 139 -44.05 17.94 -8.39
N VAL A 140 -43.11 18.52 -7.65
CA VAL A 140 -42.79 19.95 -7.72
C VAL A 140 -42.29 20.35 -9.11
N ILE A 141 -41.34 19.61 -9.68
CA ILE A 141 -40.79 19.90 -11.02
C ILE A 141 -41.86 19.72 -12.09
N LEU A 142 -42.64 18.63 -12.02
CA LEU A 142 -43.69 18.36 -12.99
C LEU A 142 -44.78 19.43 -12.93
N TYR A 143 -45.18 19.85 -11.74
CA TYR A 143 -46.16 20.92 -11.55
C TYR A 143 -45.64 22.24 -12.13
N PHE A 144 -44.37 22.56 -11.89
CA PHE A 144 -43.72 23.76 -12.43
C PHE A 144 -43.73 23.76 -13.97
N ILE A 145 -43.41 22.63 -14.61
CA ILE A 145 -43.46 22.49 -16.07
C ILE A 145 -44.89 22.70 -16.58
N PHE A 146 -45.89 22.09 -15.95
CA PHE A 146 -47.30 22.27 -16.35
C PHE A 146 -47.81 23.71 -16.17
N GLN A 147 -47.28 24.42 -15.16
CA GLN A 147 -47.66 25.81 -14.91
C GLN A 147 -47.06 26.79 -15.91
N MET A 148 -46.01 26.38 -16.65
CA MET A 148 -45.36 27.21 -17.67
C MET A 148 -46.34 27.72 -18.73
N PRO A 149 -46.27 29.02 -19.10
CA PRO A 149 -47.08 29.58 -20.18
C PRO A 149 -46.88 28.87 -21.52
N ILE A 150 -45.69 28.32 -21.75
CA ILE A 150 -45.32 27.59 -22.96
C ILE A 150 -46.20 26.34 -23.12
N VAL A 151 -46.33 25.52 -22.07
CA VAL A 151 -47.16 24.31 -22.11
C VAL A 151 -48.62 24.67 -22.34
N LYS A 152 -49.12 25.69 -21.65
CA LYS A 152 -50.49 26.19 -21.85
C LYS A 152 -50.73 26.65 -23.29
N ARG A 153 -49.76 27.33 -23.91
CA ARG A 153 -49.81 27.74 -25.33
C ARG A 153 -49.82 26.55 -26.28
N TYR A 154 -49.05 25.51 -25.99
CA TYR A 154 -49.08 24.28 -26.79
C TYR A 154 -50.44 23.58 -26.70
N VAL A 155 -51.00 23.43 -25.49
CA VAL A 155 -52.33 22.83 -25.33
C VAL A 155 -53.41 23.69 -25.99
N TYR A 156 -53.31 25.01 -25.95
CA TYR A 156 -54.21 25.91 -26.70
C TYR A 156 -54.12 25.68 -28.21
N LYS A 157 -52.91 25.48 -28.75
CA LYS A 157 -52.68 25.24 -30.18
C LYS A 157 -53.28 23.91 -30.66
N TYR A 158 -53.16 22.84 -29.88
CA TYR A 158 -53.62 21.50 -30.26
C TYR A 158 -55.05 21.18 -29.80
N GLY A 159 -55.55 21.87 -28.78
CA GLY A 159 -56.88 21.68 -28.21
C GLY A 159 -57.59 23.00 -27.94
N PRO A 160 -57.87 23.84 -28.96
CA PRO A 160 -58.50 25.15 -28.78
C PRO A 160 -59.90 25.05 -28.14
N ALA A 161 -60.60 23.92 -28.28
CA ALA A 161 -61.89 23.66 -27.63
C ALA A 161 -61.82 23.58 -26.09
N LEU A 162 -60.64 23.40 -25.51
CA LEU A 162 -60.42 23.32 -24.06
C LEU A 162 -60.34 24.71 -23.40
N PHE A 163 -60.30 25.78 -24.19
CA PHE A 163 -60.17 27.15 -23.73
C PHE A 163 -61.42 27.97 -24.08
N THR A 164 -61.71 28.97 -23.25
CA THR A 164 -62.73 29.96 -23.54
C THR A 164 -62.24 30.92 -24.63
N LYS A 165 -63.17 31.68 -25.21
CA LYS A 165 -62.85 32.72 -26.21
C LYS A 165 -61.89 33.79 -25.68
N ASP A 166 -61.83 33.92 -24.36
CA ASP A 166 -60.94 34.86 -23.64
C ASP A 166 -59.51 34.32 -23.46
N GLY A 167 -59.23 33.08 -23.91
CA GLY A 167 -57.90 32.46 -23.82
C GLY A 167 -57.61 31.77 -22.47
N ASN A 168 -58.55 31.78 -21.53
CA ASN A 168 -58.45 31.06 -20.26
C ASN A 168 -58.93 29.61 -20.40
N ALA A 169 -58.38 28.70 -19.59
CA ALA A 169 -58.82 27.30 -19.60
C ALA A 169 -60.26 27.19 -19.08
N ASN A 170 -61.14 26.54 -19.84
CA ASN A 170 -62.48 26.20 -19.38
C ASN A 170 -62.42 25.00 -18.41
N ILE A 171 -63.52 24.64 -17.74
CA ILE A 171 -63.61 23.48 -16.85
C ILE A 171 -63.14 22.19 -17.52
N TYR A 172 -63.46 21.99 -18.80
CA TYR A 172 -62.96 20.86 -19.59
C TYR A 172 -61.44 20.89 -19.77
N GLY A 173 -60.86 22.07 -19.99
CA GLY A 173 -59.41 22.27 -20.05
C GLY A 173 -58.73 21.99 -18.71
N LEU A 174 -59.33 22.42 -17.60
CA LEU A 174 -58.81 22.13 -16.26
C LEU A 174 -58.83 20.62 -15.97
N ILE A 175 -59.94 19.94 -16.28
CA ILE A 175 -60.05 18.48 -16.11
C ILE A 175 -59.03 17.75 -16.99
N PHE A 176 -58.92 18.16 -18.25
CA PHE A 176 -57.95 17.59 -19.18
C PHE A 176 -56.52 17.74 -18.69
N MET A 177 -56.15 18.93 -18.19
CA MET A 177 -54.81 19.19 -17.65
C MET A 177 -54.54 18.35 -16.42
N SER A 178 -55.50 18.20 -15.50
CA SER A 178 -55.37 17.37 -14.31
C SER A 178 -55.18 15.88 -14.64
N ILE A 179 -55.96 15.35 -15.57
CA ILE A 179 -55.84 13.95 -16.02
C ILE A 179 -54.48 13.73 -16.70
N THR A 180 -54.10 14.64 -17.62
CA THR A 180 -52.83 14.54 -18.34
C THR A 180 -51.64 14.62 -17.37
N PHE A 181 -51.70 15.52 -16.40
CA PHE A 181 -50.69 15.63 -15.33
C PHE A 181 -50.57 14.31 -14.56
N GLY A 182 -51.70 13.73 -14.13
CA GLY A 182 -51.72 12.46 -13.40
C GLY A 182 -51.16 11.28 -14.21
N ILE A 183 -51.49 11.20 -15.50
CA ILE A 183 -50.96 10.17 -16.40
C ILE A 183 -49.45 10.31 -16.56
N ILE A 184 -48.97 11.53 -16.84
CA ILE A 184 -47.54 11.79 -17.01
C ILE A 184 -46.78 11.53 -15.71
N TYR A 185 -47.32 11.96 -14.56
CA TYR A 185 -46.77 11.65 -13.24
C TYR A 185 -46.64 10.14 -13.01
N TYR A 186 -47.68 9.38 -13.30
CA TYR A 186 -47.68 7.92 -13.11
C TYR A 186 -46.62 7.24 -14.00
N ILE A 187 -46.52 7.64 -15.27
CA ILE A 187 -45.52 7.11 -16.20
C ILE A 187 -44.11 7.44 -15.70
N LEU A 188 -43.83 8.72 -15.41
CA LEU A 188 -42.52 9.17 -14.94
C LEU A 188 -42.12 8.51 -13.61
N SER A 189 -43.04 8.47 -12.64
CA SER A 189 -42.79 7.82 -11.35
C SER A 189 -42.44 6.34 -11.52
N LYS A 190 -43.14 5.64 -12.43
CA LYS A 190 -42.87 4.23 -12.70
C LYS A 190 -41.56 4.02 -13.45
N THR A 191 -41.22 4.91 -14.39
CA THR A 191 -39.94 4.89 -15.10
C THR A 191 -38.78 5.07 -14.13
N ILE A 192 -38.83 6.08 -13.24
CA ILE A 192 -37.71 6.37 -12.35
C ILE A 192 -37.54 5.24 -11.33
N LYS A 193 -38.62 4.72 -10.73
CA LYS A 193 -38.57 3.54 -9.84
C LYS A 193 -38.07 2.25 -10.50
N HIS A 194 -38.04 2.18 -11.83
CA HIS A 194 -37.49 1.05 -12.56
C HIS A 194 -35.99 1.24 -12.85
N PHE A 195 -35.49 2.48 -12.83
CA PHE A 195 -34.09 2.82 -13.13
C PHE A 195 -33.28 3.20 -11.89
N THR A 196 -33.93 3.50 -10.77
CA THR A 196 -33.38 3.57 -9.40
C THR A 196 -33.57 2.21 -8.76
#